data_AF-A0A3D2MYL0-F1
#
_entry.id   AF-A0A3D2MYL0-F1
#
_cell.length_a   1.000
_cell.length_b   1.000
_cell.length_c   1.000
_cell.angle_alpha   90.00
_cell.angle_beta   90.00
_cell.angle_gamma   90.00
#
_symmetry.space_group_name_H-M   'P 1'
#
loop_
_entity.id
_entity.type
_entity.pdbx_description
1 polymer ?
#
loop_
_entity_poly.entity_id
_entity_poly.type
_entity_poly.pdbx_seq_one_letter_code
_entity_poly.pdbx_strand_id
1 'polypeptide(L)'
;SAKPVAAVALDPQGPTSERIERRVPMTRMRARIAERLLAASQETAMLTTFNEVDMAPLMRLRSRYKDQFEKTHNGTRLGFMGFFVR
;
A
#
# COMPACT_ATOMS: atom_id res chain seq x y z
N SER A 1 -18.75 -24.83 19.42
CA SER A 1 -17.50 -25.49 19.86
C SER A 1 -16.35 -25.03 19.01
N ALA A 2 -15.25 -24.65 19.67
CA ALA A 2 -14.09 -23.98 19.12
C ALA A 2 -13.07 -24.96 18.49
N LYS A 3 -12.25 -24.37 17.61
CA LYS A 3 -11.08 -24.82 16.84
C LYS A 3 -10.06 -25.70 17.65
N PRO A 4 -9.11 -26.38 16.97
CA PRO A 4 -7.86 -25.68 16.66
C PRO A 4 -7.23 -25.95 15.28
N VAL A 5 -6.45 -24.96 14.86
CA VAL A 5 -5.55 -24.93 13.71
C VAL A 5 -4.27 -25.66 14.11
N ALA A 6 -3.87 -26.68 13.35
CA ALA A 6 -2.58 -27.32 13.53
C ALA A 6 -1.46 -26.47 12.92
N ALA A 7 -0.42 -26.29 13.72
CA ALA A 7 0.69 -25.39 13.54
C ALA A 7 1.73 -25.89 12.52
N VAL A 8 2.47 -24.92 11.99
CA VAL A 8 3.63 -25.06 11.10
C VAL A 8 4.76 -25.80 11.83
N ALA A 9 5.21 -26.94 11.31
CA ALA A 9 6.49 -27.54 11.66
C ALA A 9 7.55 -27.14 10.62
N LEU A 10 8.62 -26.50 11.09
CA LEU A 10 9.83 -26.14 10.35
C LEU A 10 10.90 -27.18 10.69
N ASP A 11 11.42 -27.90 9.70
CA ASP A 11 12.69 -28.62 9.83
C ASP A 11 13.79 -27.82 9.09
N PRO A 12 14.84 -27.35 9.79
CA PRO A 12 16.02 -26.77 9.16
C PRO A 12 17.12 -27.83 9.12
N GLN A 13 17.53 -28.30 7.93
CA GLN A 13 18.92 -28.57 7.55
C GLN A 13 18.99 -29.43 6.27
N GLY A 14 19.56 -28.84 5.21
CA GLY A 14 20.07 -29.52 4.02
C GLY A 14 21.15 -28.61 3.37
N PRO A 15 22.23 -29.15 2.80
CA PRO A 15 23.46 -28.40 2.57
C PRO A 15 23.40 -27.47 1.35
N THR A 16 23.73 -26.20 1.60
CA THR A 16 24.42 -25.20 0.75
C THR A 16 24.10 -25.05 -0.75
N SER A 17 23.76 -23.78 -1.10
CA SER A 17 23.99 -23.05 -2.36
C SER A 17 23.01 -23.13 -3.54
N GLU A 18 21.75 -23.51 -3.31
CA GLU A 18 20.65 -23.16 -4.22
C GLU A 18 19.71 -22.19 -3.52
N ARG A 19 19.22 -21.16 -4.23
CA ARG A 19 18.20 -20.24 -3.70
C ARG A 19 17.01 -21.09 -3.28
N ILE A 20 16.82 -21.28 -1.96
CA ILE A 20 15.72 -22.07 -1.41
C ILE A 20 14.41 -21.38 -1.80
N GLU A 21 13.78 -21.85 -2.87
CA GLU A 21 12.51 -21.33 -3.34
C GLU A 21 11.37 -21.88 -2.49
N ARG A 22 10.84 -21.04 -1.60
CA ARG A 22 9.67 -21.36 -0.80
C ARG A 22 8.41 -20.85 -1.49
N ARG A 23 7.58 -21.78 -1.99
CA ARG A 23 6.25 -21.45 -2.50
C ARG A 23 5.30 -21.20 -1.33
N VAL A 24 4.72 -20.01 -1.26
CA VAL A 24 3.72 -19.63 -0.25
C VAL A 24 2.35 -19.50 -0.94
N PRO A 25 1.30 -20.19 -0.48
CA PRO A 25 -0.03 -20.06 -1.07
C PRO A 25 -0.57 -18.64 -0.85
N MET A 26 -1.23 -18.08 -1.86
CA MET A 26 -1.86 -16.77 -1.75
C MET A 26 -3.03 -16.80 -0.77
N THR A 27 -3.18 -15.74 0.02
CA THR A 27 -4.40 -15.53 0.80
C THR A 27 -5.56 -15.18 -0.14
N ARG A 28 -6.80 -15.52 0.26
CA ARG A 28 -8.01 -15.25 -0.55
C ARG A 28 -8.14 -13.80 -0.99
N MET A 29 -7.79 -12.85 -0.11
CA MET A 29 -7.80 -11.41 -0.43
C MET A 29 -6.78 -11.05 -1.51
N ARG A 30 -5.55 -11.58 -1.42
CA ARG A 30 -4.49 -11.31 -2.41
C ARG A 30 -4.83 -11.91 -3.78
N ALA A 31 -5.39 -13.12 -3.82
CA ALA A 31 -5.85 -13.74 -5.06
C ALA A 31 -6.93 -12.87 -5.74
N ARG A 32 -7.92 -12.38 -4.98
CA ARG A 32 -8.99 -11.53 -5.52
C ARG A 32 -8.50 -10.17 -6.02
N ILE A 33 -7.52 -9.56 -5.35
CA ILE A 33 -6.89 -8.32 -5.83
C ILE A 33 -6.17 -8.58 -7.15
N ALA A 34 -5.42 -9.69 -7.26
CA ALA A 34 -4.71 -10.05 -8.48
C ALA A 34 -5.65 -10.28 -9.67
N GLU A 35 -6.76 -11.00 -9.46
CA GLU A 35 -7.81 -11.20 -10.48
C GLU A 35 -8.35 -9.86 -11.01
N ARG A 36 -8.66 -8.93 -10.11
CA ARG A 36 -9.20 -7.60 -10.48
C ARG A 36 -8.19 -6.74 -11.21
N LEU A 37 -6.92 -6.77 -10.79
CA LEU A 37 -5.84 -6.04 -11.47
C LEU A 37 -5.62 -6.58 -12.88
N LEU A 38 -5.63 -7.91 -13.05
CA LEU A 38 -5.50 -8.55 -14.36
C LEU A 38 -6.64 -8.15 -15.29
N ALA A 39 -7.89 -8.19 -14.81
CA ALA A 39 -9.05 -7.76 -15.57
C ALA A 39 -8.93 -6.29 -16.02
N ALA A 40 -8.58 -5.37 -15.12
CA ALA A 40 -8.41 -3.96 -15.43
C ALA A 40 -7.35 -3.71 -16.52
N SER A 41 -6.24 -4.45 -16.49
CA SER A 41 -5.17 -4.34 -17.49
C SER A 41 -5.55 -4.84 -18.88
N GLN A 42 -6.49 -5.79 -18.97
CA GLN A 42 -6.93 -6.39 -20.23
C GLN A 42 -8.08 -5.59 -20.86
N GLU A 43 -8.97 -5.05 -20.02
CA GLU A 43 -10.16 -4.32 -20.46
C GLU A 43 -9.87 -2.87 -20.88
N THR A 44 -8.86 -2.23 -20.27
CA THR A 44 -8.57 -0.81 -20.51
C THR A 44 -7.17 -0.57 -21.07
N ALA A 45 -7.06 0.30 -22.07
CA ALA A 45 -5.78 0.81 -22.53
C ALA A 45 -5.22 1.81 -21.50
N MET A 46 -4.24 1.37 -20.71
CA MET A 46 -3.59 2.21 -19.71
C MET A 46 -2.55 3.12 -20.38
N LEU A 47 -2.80 4.43 -20.37
CA LEU A 47 -1.81 5.44 -20.75
C LEU A 47 -1.42 6.25 -19.51
N THR A 48 -0.13 6.32 -19.21
CA THR A 48 0.38 7.17 -18.12
C THR A 48 0.96 8.44 -18.72
N THR A 49 0.31 9.58 -18.49
CA THR A 49 0.87 10.90 -18.79
C THR A 49 1.62 11.43 -17.58
N PHE A 50 2.68 12.20 -17.83
CA PHE A 50 3.47 12.83 -16.78
C PHE A 50 3.29 14.34 -16.87
N ASN A 51 3.01 14.97 -15.72
CA ASN A 51 2.91 16.41 -15.59
C ASN A 51 3.80 16.86 -14.43
N GLU A 52 4.48 17.99 -14.62
CA GLU A 52 5.25 18.64 -13.56
C GLU A 52 4.39 19.73 -12.90
N VAL A 53 4.47 19.85 -11.57
CA VAL A 53 3.69 20.81 -10.78
C VAL A 53 4.59 21.49 -9.77
N ASP A 54 4.53 22.82 -9.68
CA ASP A 54 5.21 23.58 -8.64
C ASP A 54 4.50 23.44 -7.29
N MET A 55 5.17 22.81 -6.33
CA MET A 55 4.66 22.54 -4.99
C MET A 55 5.03 23.61 -3.95
N ALA A 56 5.86 24.60 -4.30
CA ALA A 56 6.33 25.61 -3.36
C ALA A 56 5.19 26.40 -2.68
N PRO A 57 4.11 26.81 -3.38
CA PRO A 57 2.98 27.48 -2.73
C PRO A 57 2.27 26.61 -1.70
N LEU A 58 2.08 25.32 -2.01
CA LEU A 58 1.41 24.34 -1.15
C LEU A 58 2.21 24.07 0.13
N MET A 59 3.55 23.97 -0.01
CA MET A 59 4.44 23.80 1.13
C MET A 59 4.42 25.01 2.08
N ARG A 60 4.41 26.24 1.53
CA ARG A 60 4.26 27.46 2.33
C ARG A 60 2.91 27.54 3.04
N LEU A 61 1.84 27.10 2.39
CA LEU A 61 0.50 27.05 3.00
C LEU A 61 0.47 26.03 4.15
N ARG A 62 0.96 24.82 3.90
CA ARG A 62 1.05 23.78 4.94
C ARG A 62 1.87 24.26 6.13
N SER A 63 3.03 24.89 5.92
CA SER A 63 3.86 25.37 7.03
C SER A 63 3.16 26.40 7.91
N ARG A 64 2.29 27.25 7.34
CA ARG A 64 1.56 28.27 8.10
C ARG A 64 0.40 27.71 8.91
N TYR A 65 -0.29 26.70 8.38
CA TYR A 65 -1.55 26.22 8.95
C TYR A 65 -1.48 24.84 9.60
N LYS A 66 -0.36 24.10 9.45
CA LYS A 66 -0.21 22.75 10.03
C LYS A 66 -0.51 22.73 11.52
N ASP A 67 0.09 23.62 12.30
CA ASP A 67 -0.03 23.60 13.76
C ASP A 67 -1.41 24.06 14.23
N GLN A 68 -2.06 24.97 13.48
CA GLN A 68 -3.44 25.38 13.75
C GLN A 68 -4.42 24.26 13.40
N PHE A 69 -4.21 23.60 12.27
CA PHE A 69 -5.06 22.51 11.81
C PHE A 69 -5.01 21.30 12.75
N GLU A 70 -3.81 20.91 13.21
CA GLU A 70 -3.64 19.81 14.17
C GLU A 70 -4.37 20.09 15.51
N LYS A 71 -4.37 21.35 15.96
CA LYS A 71 -5.10 21.78 17.17
C LYS A 71 -6.62 21.76 17.00
N THR A 72 -7.11 22.24 15.87
CA THR A 72 -8.57 22.32 15.61
C THR A 72 -9.19 20.98 15.23
N HIS A 73 -8.43 20.04 14.65
CA HIS A 73 -8.94 18.79 14.07
C HIS A 73 -8.48 17.53 14.82
N ASN A 74 -8.50 17.57 16.15
CA ASN A 74 -8.25 16.42 17.03
C ASN A 74 -6.97 15.64 16.71
N GLY A 75 -5.88 16.35 16.37
CA GLY A 75 -4.58 15.73 16.07
C GLY A 75 -4.43 15.18 14.65
N THR A 76 -5.41 15.44 13.76
CA THR A 76 -5.30 15.07 12.35
C THR A 76 -4.24 15.92 11.67
N ARG A 77 -3.21 15.28 11.12
CA ARG A 77 -2.10 15.98 10.45
C ARG A 77 -2.52 16.47 9.08
N LEU A 78 -2.15 17.70 8.75
CA LEU A 78 -2.34 18.25 7.42
C LEU A 78 -1.33 17.62 6.43
N GLY A 79 -1.82 16.61 5.69
CA GLY A 79 -1.09 15.92 4.62
C GLY A 79 -1.26 16.62 3.27
N PHE A 80 -0.33 16.37 2.34
CA PHE A 80 -0.38 16.98 1.00
C PHE A 80 -1.54 16.45 0.15
N MET A 81 -1.92 15.19 0.33
CA MET A 81 -2.99 14.55 -0.44
C MET A 81 -4.36 15.19 -0.22
N GLY A 82 -4.61 15.78 0.96
CA GLY A 82 -5.87 16.47 1.23
C GLY A 82 -6.13 17.66 0.30
N PHE A 83 -5.10 18.21 -0.35
CA PHE A 83 -5.24 19.27 -1.33
C PHE A 83 -5.51 18.76 -2.77
N PHE A 84 -5.31 17.46 -3.03
CA PHE A 84 -5.51 16.82 -4.34
C PHE A 84 -6.74 15.91 -4.39
N VAL A 85 -7.29 15.55 -3.23
CA VAL A 85 -8.52 14.75 -3.12
C VAL A 85 -9.69 15.72 -2.97
N ARG A 86 -10.26 16.16 -4.11
CA ARG A 86 -11.59 16.74 -4.19
C ARG A 86 -12.28 16.28 -5.46
#